data_AF-V7CBX2-F1
#
_entry.id   AF-V7CBX2-F1
#
_cell.length_a   1.000
_cell.length_b   1.000
_cell.length_c   1.000
_cell.angle_alpha   90.00
_cell.angle_beta   90.00
_cell.angle_gamma   90.00
#
_symmetry.space_group_name_H-M   'P 1'
#
loop_
_entity.id
_entity.type
_entity.pdbx_description
1 polymer ?
#
loop_
_entity_poly.entity_id
_entity_poly.type
_entity_poly.pdbx_seq_one_letter_code
_entity_poly.pdbx_strand_id
1 'polypeptide(L)'
;MFCRIHKLIILSFAEEDWLKPNAVLGAFEARAAKKSVACAQNLSKFTNPEEGFQELSVDLVEAAVAHCQLIVVSKFIEKLQKDIPGKGVKHQLELLCSIYALSLLHKHLGDFLSTGCITPTQGSLANDMLRSLYSQLRPNAIGLVDAFNYTDHYLGSVLGRYDGDVYPKLYEEAWKDPLNDSVVPDGFQEYIRPMLKQQLRNARL
;
A
#
# COMPACT_ATOMS: atom_id res chain seq x y z
N MET A 1 10.83 -1.04 -30.50
CA MET A 1 11.00 -2.02 -29.39
C MET A 1 9.69 -2.33 -28.67
N PHE A 2 8.79 -1.35 -28.44
CA PHE A 2 7.46 -1.53 -27.82
C PHE A 2 6.52 -2.57 -28.47
N CYS A 3 6.66 -2.84 -29.78
CA CYS A 3 5.74 -3.72 -30.52
C CYS A 3 5.94 -5.24 -30.25
N ARG A 4 7.06 -5.67 -29.64
CA ARG A 4 7.29 -7.10 -29.33
C ARG A 4 6.57 -7.56 -28.04
N ILE A 5 6.37 -6.66 -27.07
CA ILE A 5 5.65 -6.98 -25.83
C ILE A 5 4.13 -7.08 -26.08
N HIS A 6 3.63 -6.27 -27.01
CA HIS A 6 2.20 -6.21 -27.37
C HIS A 6 1.63 -7.54 -27.88
N LYS A 7 2.43 -8.37 -28.56
CA LYS A 7 1.99 -9.69 -29.06
C LYS A 7 2.13 -10.83 -28.06
N LEU A 8 2.99 -10.71 -27.05
CA LEU A 8 3.28 -11.78 -26.09
C LEU A 8 2.27 -11.86 -24.95
N ILE A 9 1.53 -10.79 -24.69
CA ILE A 9 0.56 -10.73 -23.58
C ILE A 9 -0.86 -11.11 -24.03
N ILE A 10 -1.22 -10.95 -25.31
CA ILE A 10 -2.64 -10.97 -25.72
C ILE A 10 -3.18 -12.37 -26.09
N LEU A 11 -2.32 -13.35 -26.40
CA LEU A 11 -2.76 -14.70 -26.77
C LEU A 11 -2.27 -15.70 -25.71
N SER A 12 -3.24 -16.34 -25.01
CA SER A 12 -3.08 -17.29 -23.89
C SER A 12 -2.29 -16.77 -22.68
N PHE A 13 -2.88 -15.83 -21.93
CA PHE A 13 -2.35 -15.38 -20.64
C PHE A 13 -3.10 -16.08 -19.51
N ALA A 14 -2.40 -16.92 -18.75
CA ALA A 14 -2.91 -17.62 -17.58
C ALA A 14 -2.64 -16.83 -16.29
N GLU A 15 -3.29 -17.23 -15.20
CA GLU A 15 -3.12 -16.60 -13.89
C GLU A 15 -1.64 -16.61 -13.42
N GLU A 16 -0.95 -17.72 -13.64
CA GLU A 16 0.47 -17.92 -13.28
C GLU A 16 1.43 -17.03 -14.07
N ASP A 17 1.02 -16.47 -15.21
CA ASP A 17 1.87 -15.59 -16.01
C ASP A 17 2.18 -14.27 -15.28
N TRP A 18 1.34 -13.87 -14.32
CA TRP A 18 1.61 -12.73 -13.44
C TRP A 18 2.78 -12.95 -12.48
N LEU A 19 3.24 -14.19 -12.29
CA LEU A 19 4.42 -14.48 -11.50
C LEU A 19 5.73 -14.34 -12.29
N LYS A 20 5.64 -14.22 -13.63
CA LYS A 20 6.81 -14.06 -14.49
C LYS A 20 7.35 -12.63 -14.37
N PRO A 21 8.61 -12.41 -13.95
CA PRO A 21 9.16 -11.07 -13.75
C PRO A 21 9.07 -10.16 -14.98
N ASN A 22 9.29 -10.74 -16.17
CA ASN A 22 9.25 -10.00 -17.44
C ASN A 22 7.84 -9.50 -17.79
N ALA A 23 6.79 -10.24 -17.42
CA ALA A 23 5.41 -9.83 -17.67
C ALA A 23 5.03 -8.63 -16.79
N VAL A 24 5.39 -8.71 -15.49
CA VAL A 24 5.20 -7.62 -14.53
C VAL A 24 5.99 -6.38 -14.95
N LEU A 25 7.26 -6.52 -15.28
CA LEU A 25 8.08 -5.38 -15.71
C LEU A 25 7.54 -4.74 -16.98
N GLY A 26 7.19 -5.53 -18.00
CA GLY A 26 6.62 -5.01 -19.24
C GLY A 26 5.32 -4.22 -19.01
N ALA A 27 4.47 -4.67 -18.08
CA ALA A 27 3.26 -3.95 -17.69
C ALA A 27 3.56 -2.59 -17.03
N PHE A 28 4.48 -2.55 -16.07
CA PHE A 28 4.84 -1.33 -15.36
C PHE A 28 5.61 -0.34 -16.25
N GLU A 29 6.48 -0.83 -17.13
CA GLU A 29 7.16 -0.03 -18.15
C GLU A 29 6.15 0.60 -19.13
N ALA A 30 5.20 -0.18 -19.63
CA ALA A 30 4.15 0.32 -20.51
C ALA A 30 3.31 1.41 -19.82
N ARG A 31 2.93 1.19 -18.55
CA ARG A 31 2.19 2.19 -17.75
C ARG A 31 2.96 3.49 -17.59
N ALA A 32 4.19 3.42 -17.07
CA ALA A 32 5.00 4.60 -16.81
C ALA A 32 5.28 5.37 -18.10
N ALA A 33 5.71 4.67 -19.16
CA ALA A 33 5.98 5.28 -20.46
C ALA A 33 4.73 5.94 -21.06
N LYS A 34 3.56 5.27 -21.00
CA LYS A 34 2.31 5.83 -21.53
C LYS A 34 1.92 7.12 -20.81
N LYS A 35 2.00 7.15 -19.47
CA LYS A 35 1.68 8.37 -18.69
C LYS A 35 2.67 9.50 -18.97
N SER A 36 3.98 9.22 -18.99
CA SER A 36 5.00 10.24 -19.30
C SER A 36 4.85 10.81 -20.71
N VAL A 37 4.60 9.96 -21.71
CA VAL A 37 4.37 10.40 -23.10
C VAL A 37 3.08 11.21 -23.21
N ALA A 38 2.00 10.80 -22.54
CA ALA A 38 0.75 11.55 -22.53
C ALA A 38 0.94 12.96 -21.92
N CYS A 39 1.66 13.06 -20.79
CA CYS A 39 1.99 14.36 -20.18
C CYS A 39 2.82 15.23 -21.14
N ALA A 40 3.85 14.68 -21.76
CA ALA A 40 4.69 15.41 -22.72
C ALA A 40 3.89 15.90 -23.94
N GLN A 41 3.00 15.06 -24.48
CA GLN A 41 2.12 15.43 -25.60
C GLN A 41 1.12 16.51 -25.20
N ASN A 42 0.55 16.44 -24.00
CA ASN A 42 -0.37 17.47 -23.52
C ASN A 42 0.36 18.79 -23.25
N LEU A 43 1.57 18.74 -22.68
CA LEU A 43 2.40 19.90 -22.43
C LEU A 43 2.76 20.63 -23.74
N SER A 44 3.04 19.88 -24.82
CA SER A 44 3.34 20.47 -26.14
C SER A 44 2.16 21.23 -26.79
N LYS A 45 0.93 21.12 -26.26
CA LYS A 45 -0.23 21.87 -26.74
C LYS A 45 -0.31 23.28 -26.18
N PHE A 46 0.46 23.58 -25.12
CA PHE A 46 0.50 24.91 -24.51
C PHE A 46 1.56 25.78 -25.18
N THR A 47 1.21 27.03 -25.46
CA THR A 47 2.15 28.02 -26.01
C THR A 47 3.20 28.42 -24.97
N ASN A 48 2.80 28.55 -23.70
CA ASN A 48 3.69 28.79 -22.58
C ASN A 48 3.94 27.48 -21.80
N PRO A 49 5.18 26.97 -21.77
CA PRO A 49 5.51 25.74 -21.06
C PRO A 49 5.24 25.77 -19.55
N GLU A 50 5.44 26.93 -18.90
CA GLU A 50 5.28 27.05 -17.45
C GLU A 50 3.80 26.93 -17.04
N GLU A 51 2.93 27.60 -17.80
CA GLU A 51 1.48 27.54 -17.61
C GLU A 51 0.96 26.11 -17.83
N GLY A 52 1.42 25.45 -18.90
CA GLY A 52 1.07 24.04 -19.16
C GLY A 52 1.58 23.09 -18.07
N PHE A 53 2.76 23.36 -17.49
CA PHE A 53 3.29 22.56 -16.38
C PHE A 53 2.46 22.73 -15.11
N GLN A 54 2.02 23.96 -14.81
CA GLN A 54 1.15 24.25 -13.67
C GLN A 54 -0.23 23.59 -13.83
N GLU A 55 -0.84 23.69 -15.01
CA GLU A 55 -2.15 23.11 -15.31
C GLU A 55 -2.11 21.57 -15.27
N LEU A 56 -1.05 20.95 -15.79
CA LEU A 56 -0.86 19.50 -15.81
C LEU A 56 -0.15 18.95 -14.58
N SER A 57 0.01 19.74 -13.51
CA SER A 57 0.80 19.38 -12.33
C SER A 57 0.36 18.05 -11.70
N VAL A 58 -0.95 17.79 -11.66
CA VAL A 58 -1.50 16.51 -11.14
C VAL A 58 -1.07 15.32 -12.00
N ASP A 59 -1.25 15.41 -13.32
CA ASP A 59 -0.87 14.35 -14.27
C ASP A 59 0.63 14.06 -14.22
N LEU A 60 1.45 15.11 -14.09
CA LEU A 60 2.90 15.03 -13.98
C LEU A 60 3.32 14.30 -12.69
N VAL A 61 2.68 14.59 -11.56
CA VAL A 61 2.91 13.89 -10.29
C VAL A 61 2.51 12.42 -10.41
N GLU A 62 1.36 12.11 -11.02
CA GLU A 62 0.96 10.71 -11.22
C GLU A 62 1.91 9.94 -12.15
N ALA A 63 2.42 10.57 -13.21
CA ALA A 63 3.42 9.99 -14.09
C ALA A 63 4.73 9.73 -13.34
N ALA A 64 5.18 10.68 -12.51
CA ALA A 64 6.36 10.52 -11.67
C ALA A 64 6.19 9.38 -10.66
N VAL A 65 5.04 9.28 -9.99
CA VAL A 65 4.73 8.18 -9.05
C VAL A 65 4.74 6.83 -9.77
N ALA A 66 4.15 6.73 -10.97
CA ALA A 66 4.17 5.49 -11.76
C ALA A 66 5.60 5.06 -12.11
N HIS A 67 6.49 6.02 -12.43
CA HIS A 67 7.89 5.74 -12.68
C HIS A 67 8.64 5.28 -11.41
N CYS A 68 8.42 5.94 -10.28
CA CYS A 68 9.00 5.52 -8.99
C CYS A 68 8.56 4.10 -8.60
N GLN A 69 7.27 3.76 -8.80
CA GLN A 69 6.75 2.42 -8.55
C GLN A 69 7.41 1.36 -9.45
N LEU A 70 7.61 1.66 -10.74
CA LEU A 70 8.38 0.80 -11.66
C LEU A 70 9.80 0.55 -11.14
N ILE A 71 10.48 1.60 -10.66
CA ILE A 71 11.82 1.46 -10.08
C ILE A 71 11.79 0.50 -8.89
N VAL A 72 10.88 0.69 -7.93
CA VAL A 72 10.78 -0.19 -6.75
C VAL A 72 10.54 -1.64 -7.15
N VAL A 73 9.59 -1.90 -8.06
CA VAL A 73 9.30 -3.26 -8.56
C VAL A 73 10.52 -3.86 -9.25
N SER A 74 11.22 -3.11 -10.10
CA SER A 74 12.43 -3.58 -10.79
C SER A 74 13.55 -3.93 -9.83
N LYS A 75 13.79 -3.10 -8.80
CA LYS A 75 14.83 -3.35 -7.80
C LYS A 75 14.49 -4.53 -6.90
N PHE A 76 13.22 -4.76 -6.60
CA PHE A 76 12.81 -5.96 -5.88
C PHE A 76 13.09 -7.21 -6.73
N ILE A 77 12.67 -7.23 -8.00
CA ILE A 77 12.94 -8.34 -8.92
C ILE A 77 14.46 -8.58 -9.08
N GLU A 78 15.25 -7.53 -9.28
CA GLU A 78 16.72 -7.62 -9.36
C GLU A 78 17.33 -8.23 -8.08
N LYS A 79 16.78 -7.89 -6.91
CA LYS A 79 17.25 -8.45 -5.63
C LYS A 79 16.98 -9.96 -5.55
N LEU A 80 15.85 -10.44 -6.08
CA LEU A 80 15.48 -11.86 -6.09
C LEU A 80 16.33 -12.70 -7.06
N GLN A 81 16.96 -12.07 -8.05
CA GLN A 81 17.91 -12.75 -8.96
C GLN A 81 19.24 -13.08 -8.27
N LYS A 82 19.57 -12.40 -7.16
CA LYS A 82 20.79 -12.67 -6.38
C LYS A 82 20.64 -13.96 -5.58
N ASP A 83 21.77 -14.49 -5.13
CA ASP A 83 21.77 -15.57 -4.15
C ASP A 83 21.29 -15.04 -2.79
N ILE A 84 20.32 -15.74 -2.21
CA ILE A 84 19.70 -15.40 -0.93
C ILE A 84 19.75 -16.67 -0.07
N PRO A 85 20.64 -16.72 0.93
CA PRO A 85 20.78 -17.90 1.77
C PRO A 85 19.56 -18.07 2.68
N GLY A 86 19.30 -19.32 3.07
CA GLY A 86 18.23 -19.67 3.99
C GLY A 86 17.09 -20.43 3.30
N LYS A 87 16.71 -21.56 3.90
CA LYS A 87 15.64 -22.42 3.38
C LYS A 87 14.31 -21.67 3.38
N GLY A 88 13.70 -21.51 2.20
CA GLY A 88 12.39 -20.86 2.05
C GLY A 88 12.40 -19.33 2.10
N VAL A 89 13.51 -18.68 2.47
CA VAL A 89 13.60 -17.21 2.55
C VAL A 89 13.34 -16.57 1.19
N LYS A 90 14.05 -17.03 0.15
CA LYS A 90 13.86 -16.52 -1.21
C LYS A 90 12.41 -16.65 -1.68
N HIS A 91 11.78 -17.78 -1.40
CA HIS A 91 10.39 -18.03 -1.78
C HIS A 91 9.41 -17.05 -1.09
N GLN A 92 9.59 -16.77 0.20
CA GLN A 92 8.75 -15.77 0.89
C GLN A 92 8.96 -14.35 0.33
N LEU A 93 10.20 -14.01 -0.05
CA LEU A 93 10.49 -12.72 -0.69
C LEU A 93 9.92 -12.62 -2.12
N GLU A 94 9.88 -13.73 -2.86
CA GLU A 94 9.19 -13.83 -4.16
C GLU A 94 7.69 -13.57 -4.00
N LEU A 95 7.04 -14.20 -3.01
CA LEU A 95 5.63 -13.95 -2.69
C LEU A 95 5.38 -12.46 -2.37
N LEU A 96 6.20 -11.86 -1.52
CA LEU A 96 6.09 -10.42 -1.18
C LEU A 96 6.27 -9.51 -2.40
N CYS A 97 7.22 -9.83 -3.28
CA CYS A 97 7.44 -9.08 -4.51
C CYS A 97 6.22 -9.15 -5.44
N SER A 98 5.65 -10.34 -5.62
CA SER A 98 4.44 -10.53 -6.43
C SER A 98 3.23 -9.82 -5.81
N ILE A 99 3.05 -9.90 -4.49
CA ILE A 99 1.98 -9.18 -3.76
C ILE A 99 2.14 -7.66 -3.95
N TYR A 100 3.35 -7.13 -3.80
CA TYR A 100 3.60 -5.70 -3.98
C TYR A 100 3.26 -5.24 -5.40
N ALA A 101 3.75 -5.95 -6.42
CA ALA A 101 3.46 -5.60 -7.80
C ALA A 101 1.96 -5.72 -8.15
N LEU A 102 1.30 -6.81 -7.76
CA LEU A 102 -0.11 -7.03 -8.08
C LEU A 102 -1.05 -6.13 -7.27
N SER A 103 -0.71 -5.77 -6.03
CA SER A 103 -1.49 -4.79 -5.27
C SER A 103 -1.43 -3.39 -5.90
N LEU A 104 -0.28 -2.99 -6.44
CA LEU A 104 -0.16 -1.75 -7.22
C LEU A 104 -0.92 -1.82 -8.55
N LEU A 105 -0.88 -2.97 -9.22
CA LEU A 105 -1.66 -3.19 -10.44
C LEU A 105 -3.16 -3.05 -10.15
N HIS A 106 -3.65 -3.69 -9.10
CA HIS A 106 -5.04 -3.58 -8.66
C HIS A 106 -5.41 -2.13 -8.33
N LYS A 107 -4.60 -1.46 -7.51
CA LYS A 107 -4.84 -0.07 -7.07
C LYS A 107 -4.91 0.92 -8.23
N HIS A 108 -4.07 0.71 -9.25
CA HIS A 108 -3.94 1.62 -10.40
C HIS A 108 -4.44 0.99 -11.71
N LEU A 109 -5.42 0.08 -11.64
CA LEU A 109 -5.86 -0.73 -12.78
C LEU A 109 -6.24 0.13 -14.01
N GLY A 110 -6.87 1.29 -13.80
CA GLY A 110 -7.22 2.22 -14.88
C GLY A 110 -6.02 2.67 -15.71
N ASP A 111 -4.89 2.96 -15.07
CA ASP A 111 -3.66 3.33 -15.78
C ASP A 111 -3.15 2.16 -16.65
N PHE A 112 -3.18 0.94 -16.13
CA PHE A 112 -2.72 -0.25 -16.85
C PHE A 112 -3.61 -0.57 -18.05
N LEU A 113 -4.93 -0.47 -17.89
CA LEU A 113 -5.89 -0.65 -18.99
C LEU A 113 -5.72 0.41 -20.08
N SER A 114 -5.41 1.67 -19.71
CA SER A 114 -5.20 2.77 -20.66
C SER A 114 -4.03 2.53 -21.64
N THR A 115 -3.10 1.62 -21.30
CA THR A 115 -1.98 1.27 -22.17
C THR A 115 -2.39 0.38 -23.35
N GLY A 116 -3.54 -0.30 -23.27
CA GLY A 116 -3.95 -1.35 -24.20
C GLY A 116 -3.07 -2.62 -24.15
N CYS A 117 -2.08 -2.69 -23.25
CA CYS A 117 -1.21 -3.86 -23.09
C CYS A 117 -1.81 -4.91 -22.14
N ILE A 118 -2.77 -4.51 -21.30
CA ILE A 118 -3.49 -5.38 -20.37
C ILE A 118 -4.98 -5.25 -20.65
N THR A 119 -5.65 -6.40 -20.67
CA THR A 119 -7.11 -6.50 -20.82
C THR A 119 -7.80 -6.54 -19.46
N PRO A 120 -9.10 -6.18 -19.38
CA PRO A 120 -9.86 -6.29 -18.12
C PRO A 120 -9.88 -7.71 -17.55
N THR A 121 -9.90 -8.73 -18.42
CA THR A 121 -9.84 -10.14 -18.00
C THR A 121 -8.51 -10.48 -17.33
N GLN A 122 -7.38 -10.03 -17.90
CA GLN A 122 -6.07 -10.17 -17.27
C GLN A 122 -5.95 -9.40 -15.96
N GLY A 123 -6.58 -8.23 -15.85
CA GLY A 123 -6.69 -7.49 -14.60
C GLY A 123 -7.47 -8.28 -13.53
N SER A 124 -8.54 -8.97 -13.92
CA SER A 124 -9.26 -9.87 -13.01
C SER A 124 -8.39 -11.04 -12.55
N LEU A 125 -7.69 -11.71 -13.48
CA LEU A 125 -6.75 -12.80 -13.16
C LEU A 125 -5.64 -12.33 -12.21
N ALA A 126 -5.16 -11.10 -12.34
CA ALA A 126 -4.20 -10.51 -11.41
C ALA A 126 -4.76 -10.41 -9.98
N ASN A 127 -6.05 -10.11 -9.85
CA ASN A 127 -6.74 -10.04 -8.55
C ASN A 127 -6.97 -11.42 -7.94
N ASP A 128 -7.29 -12.42 -8.76
CA ASP A 128 -7.37 -13.83 -8.34
C ASP A 128 -6.02 -14.32 -7.80
N MET A 129 -4.94 -14.07 -8.55
CA MET A 129 -3.58 -14.40 -8.12
C MET A 129 -3.20 -13.68 -6.83
N LEU A 130 -3.52 -12.38 -6.71
CA LEU A 130 -3.26 -11.62 -5.48
C LEU A 130 -3.94 -12.25 -4.26
N ARG A 131 -5.18 -12.73 -4.39
CA ARG A 131 -5.90 -13.44 -3.31
C ARG A 131 -5.23 -14.77 -2.94
N SER A 132 -4.79 -15.53 -3.95
CA SER A 132 -4.02 -16.77 -3.74
C SER A 132 -2.72 -16.50 -2.98
N LEU A 133 -1.97 -15.47 -3.38
CA LEU A 133 -0.72 -15.08 -2.73
C LEU A 133 -0.92 -14.65 -1.28
N TYR A 134 -1.99 -13.92 -0.96
CA TYR A 134 -2.32 -13.61 0.44
C TYR A 134 -2.53 -14.86 1.30
N SER A 135 -3.20 -15.88 0.74
CA SER A 135 -3.41 -17.16 1.42
C SER A 135 -2.10 -17.90 1.66
N GLN A 136 -1.17 -17.85 0.70
CA GLN A 136 0.16 -18.45 0.81
C GLN A 136 1.07 -17.71 1.81
N LEU A 137 0.97 -16.38 1.90
CA LEU A 137 1.74 -15.55 2.82
C LEU A 137 1.24 -15.68 4.28
N ARG A 138 -0.08 -15.86 4.46
CA ARG A 138 -0.76 -15.80 5.77
C ARG A 138 -0.13 -16.65 6.88
N PRO A 139 0.34 -17.89 6.65
CA PRO A 139 1.00 -18.70 7.68
C PRO A 139 2.35 -18.11 8.14
N ASN A 140 3.03 -17.36 7.27
CA ASN A 140 4.36 -16.80 7.52
C ASN A 140 4.32 -15.32 7.95
N ALA A 141 3.14 -14.71 8.03
CA ALA A 141 2.99 -13.28 8.30
C ALA A 141 3.69 -12.83 9.60
N ILE A 142 3.58 -13.62 10.67
CA ILE A 142 4.25 -13.34 11.96
C ILE A 142 5.77 -13.47 11.81
N GLY A 143 6.26 -14.57 11.21
CA GLY A 143 7.69 -14.77 11.00
C GLY A 143 8.35 -13.70 10.12
N LEU A 144 7.60 -13.11 9.18
CA LEU A 144 8.09 -12.01 8.34
C LEU A 144 8.26 -10.69 9.11
N VAL A 145 7.37 -10.38 10.06
CA VAL A 145 7.50 -9.18 10.89
C VAL A 145 8.50 -9.38 12.03
N ASP A 146 8.58 -10.59 12.58
CA ASP A 146 9.57 -10.96 13.60
C ASP A 146 11.00 -10.89 13.04
N ALA A 147 11.19 -11.11 11.74
CA ALA A 147 12.48 -10.98 11.07
C ALA A 147 13.08 -9.55 11.13
N PHE A 148 12.27 -8.53 11.42
CA PHE A 148 12.79 -7.18 11.71
C PHE A 148 13.52 -7.09 13.06
N ASN A 149 13.30 -8.06 13.95
CA ASN A 149 13.98 -8.20 15.23
C ASN A 149 13.90 -6.93 16.11
N TYR A 150 12.73 -6.29 16.11
CA TYR A 150 12.45 -5.15 16.98
C TYR A 150 12.19 -5.60 18.41
N THR A 151 12.72 -4.85 19.37
CA THR A 151 12.41 -5.08 20.79
C THR A 151 11.11 -4.39 21.17
N ASP A 152 10.37 -4.92 22.15
CA ASP A 152 9.15 -4.28 22.67
C ASP A 152 9.40 -2.83 23.11
N HIS A 153 10.57 -2.55 23.68
CA HIS A 153 10.98 -1.20 24.06
C HIS A 153 11.09 -0.26 22.85
N TYR A 154 11.69 -0.73 21.75
CA TYR A 154 11.79 0.05 20.52
C TYR A 154 10.43 0.22 19.84
N LEU A 155 9.61 -0.84 19.84
CA LEU A 155 8.30 -0.83 19.19
C LEU A 155 7.29 0.06 19.94
N GLY A 156 7.38 0.13 21.28
CA GLY A 156 6.54 1.00 22.10
C GLY A 156 5.03 0.74 21.93
N SER A 157 4.65 -0.48 21.57
CA SER A 157 3.27 -0.84 21.21
C SER A 157 2.76 -2.01 22.05
N VAL A 158 1.65 -1.78 22.76
CA VAL A 158 0.96 -2.81 23.55
C VAL A 158 0.29 -3.85 22.64
N LEU A 159 -0.21 -3.43 21.48
CA LEU A 159 -0.83 -4.33 20.50
C LEU A 159 0.21 -5.18 19.76
N GLY A 160 1.42 -4.64 19.59
CA GLY A 160 2.50 -5.28 18.84
C GLY A 160 3.48 -6.07 19.69
N ARG A 161 3.14 -6.40 20.94
CA ARG A 161 4.03 -7.12 21.84
C ARG A 161 4.47 -8.46 21.26
N TYR A 162 5.73 -8.79 21.45
CA TYR A 162 6.32 -10.04 20.95
C TYR A 162 5.66 -11.29 21.54
N ASP A 163 5.27 -11.26 22.82
CA ASP A 163 4.65 -12.40 23.51
C ASP A 163 3.16 -12.61 23.17
N GLY A 164 2.54 -11.66 22.47
CA GLY A 164 1.12 -11.68 22.15
C GLY A 164 0.19 -11.47 23.35
N ASP A 165 0.71 -11.12 24.54
CA ASP A 165 -0.09 -10.88 25.75
C ASP A 165 -0.69 -9.47 25.76
N VAL A 166 -1.62 -9.24 24.85
CA VAL A 166 -2.14 -7.91 24.53
C VAL A 166 -3.16 -7.43 25.58
N TYR A 167 -4.17 -8.24 25.91
CA TYR A 167 -5.31 -7.77 26.70
C TYR A 167 -4.96 -7.38 28.14
N PRO A 168 -4.16 -8.17 28.89
CA PRO A 168 -3.74 -7.76 30.23
C PRO A 168 -2.91 -6.49 30.20
N LYS A 169 -2.02 -6.35 29.22
CA LYS A 169 -1.18 -5.15 29.09
C LYS A 169 -1.94 -3.91 28.67
N LEU A 170 -2.96 -4.04 27.80
CA LEU A 170 -3.85 -2.92 27.49
C LEU A 170 -4.56 -2.41 28.75
N TYR A 171 -5.00 -3.33 29.61
CA TYR A 171 -5.64 -2.98 30.86
C TYR A 171 -4.66 -2.29 31.82
N GLU A 172 -3.45 -2.81 31.97
CA GLU A 172 -2.39 -2.19 32.78
C GLU A 172 -2.01 -0.79 32.29
N GLU A 173 -1.86 -0.58 30.98
CA GLU A 173 -1.54 0.74 30.43
C GLU A 173 -2.70 1.73 30.58
N ALA A 174 -3.95 1.28 30.47
CA ALA A 174 -5.11 2.15 30.69
C ALA A 174 -5.11 2.73 32.12
N TRP A 175 -4.73 1.95 33.13
CA TRP A 175 -4.63 2.43 34.52
C TRP A 175 -3.57 3.49 34.77
N LYS A 176 -2.60 3.64 33.87
CA LYS A 176 -1.55 4.67 33.98
C LYS A 176 -1.97 6.02 33.40
N ASP A 177 -3.11 6.08 32.72
CA ASP A 177 -3.64 7.35 32.20
C ASP A 177 -3.97 8.28 33.38
N PRO A 178 -3.47 9.54 33.38
CA PRO A 178 -3.73 10.48 34.47
C PRO A 178 -5.22 10.76 34.72
N LEU A 179 -6.09 10.53 33.72
CA LEU A 179 -7.53 10.66 33.90
C LEU A 179 -8.10 9.62 34.87
N ASN A 180 -7.39 8.52 35.10
CA ASN A 180 -7.78 7.45 36.02
C ASN A 180 -7.19 7.64 37.44
N ASP A 181 -6.47 8.74 37.71
CA ASP A 181 -5.97 9.07 39.06
C ASP A 181 -7.10 9.31 40.07
N SER A 182 -8.28 9.72 39.59
CA SER A 182 -9.46 9.96 40.40
C SER A 182 -10.70 9.28 39.81
N VAL A 183 -11.55 8.71 40.68
CA VAL A 183 -12.82 8.08 40.26
C VAL A 183 -13.84 9.11 39.79
N VAL A 184 -13.78 10.32 40.36
CA VAL A 184 -14.62 11.45 39.95
C VAL A 184 -13.70 12.46 39.26
N PRO A 185 -13.89 12.72 37.96
CA PRO A 185 -12.97 13.57 37.20
C PRO A 185 -13.07 15.03 37.64
N ASP A 186 -11.96 15.74 37.50
CA ASP A 186 -11.91 17.18 37.70
C ASP A 186 -12.90 17.89 36.76
N GLY A 187 -13.58 18.92 37.27
CA GLY A 187 -14.66 19.60 36.54
C GLY A 187 -16.04 18.95 36.69
N PHE A 188 -16.15 17.76 37.30
CA PHE A 188 -17.45 17.15 37.55
C PHE A 188 -18.33 18.03 38.45
N GLN A 189 -17.77 18.64 39.51
CA GLN A 189 -18.56 19.43 40.46
C GLN A 189 -19.04 20.75 39.86
N GLU A 190 -18.22 21.36 39.01
CA GLU A 190 -18.41 22.67 38.43
C GLU A 190 -19.32 22.64 37.19
N TYR A 191 -19.15 21.62 36.34
CA TYR A 191 -19.77 21.61 35.01
C TYR A 191 -20.83 20.52 34.87
N ILE A 192 -20.58 19.32 35.40
CA ILE A 192 -21.47 18.16 35.16
C ILE A 192 -22.57 18.08 36.23
N ARG A 193 -22.21 18.23 37.51
CA ARG A 193 -23.15 18.12 38.63
C ARG A 193 -24.27 19.16 38.59
N PRO A 194 -24.04 20.44 38.26
CA PRO A 194 -25.11 21.43 38.16
C PRO A 194 -26.07 21.16 36.99
N MET A 195 -25.57 20.60 35.87
CA MET A 195 -26.41 20.15 34.75
C MET A 195 -27.32 18.99 35.17
N LEU A 196 -26.76 17.95 35.78
CA LEU A 196 -27.53 16.78 36.24
C LEU A 196 -28.58 17.14 37.28
N LYS A 197 -28.30 18.14 38.13
CA LYS A 197 -29.23 18.64 39.16
C LYS A 197 -30.18 19.73 38.68
N GLN A 198 -30.16 20.10 37.39
CA GLN A 198 -30.94 21.21 36.82
C GLN A 198 -30.78 22.53 37.59
N GLN A 199 -29.58 22.77 38.13
CA GLN A 199 -29.25 23.98 38.88
C GLN A 199 -28.76 25.12 37.97
N LEU A 200 -28.68 24.86 36.66
CA LEU A 200 -28.43 25.89 35.67
C LEU A 200 -29.70 26.73 35.47
N ARG A 201 -29.56 28.05 35.57
CA ARG A 201 -30.64 28.97 35.24
C ARG A 201 -30.86 28.91 33.72
N ASN A 202 -31.91 28.21 33.29
CA ASN A 202 -32.44 28.37 31.94
C ASN A 202 -33.01 29.79 31.84
N ALA A 203 -32.56 30.58 30.86
CA ALA A 203 -33.24 31.81 30.51
C ALA A 203 -34.67 31.43 30.10
N ARG A 204 -35.66 31.86 30.88
CA ARG A 204 -37.07 31.84 30.45
C ARG A 204 -37.20 32.94 29.39
N LEU A 205 -37.39 32.55 28.13
CA LEU A 205 -37.93 33.45 27.09
C LEU A 205 -39.36 33.86 27.46
#